data_AF-A0A2V7LJZ2-F1
#
_entry.id   AF-A0A2V7LJZ2-F1
#
_cell.length_a   1.000
_cell.length_b   1.000
_cell.length_c   1.000
_cell.angle_alpha   90.00
_cell.angle_beta   90.00
_cell.angle_gamma   90.00
#
_symmetry.space_group_name_H-M   'P 1'
#
loop_
_entity.id
_entity.type
_entity.pdbx_description
1 polymer ?
#
loop_
_entity_poly.entity_id
_entity_poly.type
_entity_poly.pdbx_seq_one_letter_code
_entity_poly.pdbx_strand_id
1 'polypeptide(L)'
;MTGHQTLAAGRWMTLTLEAQLANVGSEVDRTISAWEAQRSDRFDRALARALELFDLTAGDGRWRGPRRREVLRAREEFCRLFFNQEYVRDAARALSTYFLQFAVLAQRRSS
;
A
#
# COMPACT_ATOMS: atom_id res chain seq x y z
N MET A 1 3.81 -16.36 -20.05
CA MET A 1 4.28 -15.58 -18.89
C MET A 1 3.11 -15.44 -17.92
N THR A 2 3.08 -15.85 -16.65
CA THR A 2 4.04 -16.42 -15.70
C THR A 2 3.21 -16.91 -14.49
N GLY A 3 3.26 -18.19 -14.14
CA GLY A 3 2.44 -18.81 -13.07
C GLY A 3 2.69 -18.33 -11.63
N HIS A 4 3.61 -17.39 -11.40
CA HIS A 4 3.95 -16.87 -10.06
C HIS A 4 2.98 -15.78 -9.56
N GLN A 5 2.38 -14.98 -10.46
CA GLN A 5 1.42 -13.94 -10.06
C GLN A 5 0.15 -14.55 -9.44
N THR A 6 -0.27 -15.73 -9.91
CA THR A 6 -1.47 -16.43 -9.45
C THR A 6 -1.30 -17.02 -8.04
N LEU A 7 -0.10 -17.51 -7.68
CA LEU A 7 0.20 -18.06 -6.35
C LEU A 7 0.31 -16.96 -5.29
N ALA A 8 0.94 -15.83 -5.61
CA ALA A 8 1.01 -14.67 -4.73
C ALA A 8 -0.38 -14.06 -4.48
N ALA A 9 -1.22 -13.96 -5.51
CA ALA A 9 -2.61 -13.54 -5.38
C ALA A 9 -3.41 -14.49 -4.48
N GLY A 10 -3.19 -15.81 -4.59
CA GLY A 10 -3.87 -16.81 -3.75
C GLY A 10 -3.66 -16.59 -2.25
N ARG A 11 -2.40 -16.44 -1.80
CA ARG A 11 -2.11 -16.12 -0.39
C ARG A 11 -2.57 -14.72 0.00
N TRP A 12 -2.48 -13.73 -0.89
CA TRP A 12 -2.93 -12.38 -0.60
C TRP A 12 -4.41 -12.34 -0.20
N MET A 13 -5.26 -13.09 -0.92
CA MET A 13 -6.69 -13.18 -0.66
C MET A 13 -7.04 -13.95 0.63
N THR A 14 -6.09 -14.61 1.29
CA THR A 14 -6.34 -15.23 2.61
C THR A 14 -6.07 -14.27 3.77
N LEU A 15 -5.35 -13.17 3.53
CA LEU A 15 -5.06 -12.17 4.55
C LEU A 15 -6.34 -11.43 4.97
N THR A 16 -6.37 -10.91 6.20
CA THR A 16 -7.43 -9.96 6.62
C THR A 16 -7.19 -8.60 5.96
N LEU A 17 -8.20 -7.73 5.94
CA LEU A 17 -8.05 -6.39 5.36
C LEU A 17 -6.93 -5.60 6.06
N GLU A 18 -6.82 -5.68 7.38
CA GLU A 18 -5.79 -4.97 8.14
C GLU A 18 -4.40 -5.53 7.81
N ALA A 19 -4.27 -6.84 7.62
CA ALA A 19 -3.00 -7.43 7.20
C ALA A 19 -2.63 -7.03 5.75
N GLN A 20 -3.58 -6.98 4.82
CA GLN A 20 -3.33 -6.46 3.47
C GLN A 20 -2.88 -4.99 3.53
N LEU A 21 -3.60 -4.14 4.27
CA LEU A 21 -3.28 -2.72 4.43
C LEU A 21 -1.97 -2.47 5.19
N ALA A 22 -1.60 -3.32 6.14
CA ALA A 22 -0.29 -3.27 6.80
C ALA A 22 0.87 -3.53 5.81
N ASN A 23 0.69 -4.49 4.90
CA ASN A 23 1.67 -4.80 3.85
C ASN A 23 1.74 -3.67 2.80
N VAL A 24 0.59 -3.12 2.39
CA VAL A 24 0.53 -1.91 1.55
C VAL A 24 1.30 -0.77 2.23
N GLY A 25 1.01 -0.52 3.51
CA GLY A 25 1.67 0.51 4.32
C GLY A 25 3.18 0.39 4.36
N SER A 26 3.70 -0.83 4.48
CA SER A 26 5.15 -1.08 4.49
C SER A 26 5.82 -0.66 3.18
N GLU A 27 5.16 -0.85 2.03
CA GLU A 27 5.69 -0.43 0.72
C GLU A 27 5.47 1.07 0.48
N VAL A 28 4.39 1.66 1.01
CA VAL A 28 4.19 3.12 1.06
C VAL A 28 5.35 3.80 1.82
N ASP A 29 5.68 3.33 3.02
CA ASP A 29 6.77 3.87 3.83
C ASP A 29 8.14 3.70 3.16
N ARG A 30 8.37 2.56 2.49
CA ARG A 30 9.59 2.34 1.69
C ARG A 30 9.67 3.29 0.51
N THR A 31 8.55 3.55 -0.16
CA THR A 31 8.50 4.50 -1.28
C THR A 31 8.83 5.91 -0.81
N ILE A 32 8.16 6.37 0.25
CA ILE A 32 8.42 7.69 0.88
C ILE A 32 9.88 7.80 1.31
N SER A 33 10.41 6.79 2.01
CA SER A 33 11.79 6.79 2.48
C SER A 33 12.82 6.79 1.34
N ALA A 34 12.55 6.07 0.25
CA ALA A 34 13.43 6.04 -0.92
C ALA A 34 13.41 7.36 -1.69
N TRP A 35 12.23 7.97 -1.82
CA TRP A 35 12.06 9.30 -2.42
C TRP A 35 12.85 10.36 -1.63
N GLU A 36 12.64 10.43 -0.32
CA GLU A 36 13.32 11.41 0.54
C GLU A 36 14.84 11.22 0.58
N ALA A 37 15.31 9.97 0.42
CA ALA A 37 16.73 9.64 0.32
C ALA A 37 17.31 9.75 -1.10
N GLN A 38 16.52 10.21 -2.09
CA GLN A 38 16.89 10.30 -3.51
C GLN A 38 17.46 8.99 -4.10
N ARG A 39 16.90 7.84 -3.68
CA ARG A 39 17.29 6.50 -4.17
C ARG A 39 16.30 6.02 -5.23
N SER A 40 16.48 6.48 -6.46
CA SER A 40 15.56 6.23 -7.59
C SER A 40 15.26 4.75 -7.81
N ASP A 41 16.28 3.88 -7.80
CA ASP A 41 16.11 2.44 -8.01
C ASP A 41 15.25 1.76 -6.94
N ARG A 42 15.36 2.23 -5.69
CA ARG A 42 14.55 1.75 -4.57
C ARG A 42 13.16 2.34 -4.60
N PHE A 43 13.05 3.59 -5.02
CA PHE A 43 11.78 4.29 -5.19
C PHE A 43 10.92 3.57 -6.23
N ASP A 44 11.43 3.33 -7.44
CA ASP A 44 10.67 2.72 -8.52
C ASP A 44 10.16 1.32 -8.15
N ARG A 45 11.00 0.52 -7.51
CA ARG A 45 10.63 -0.83 -7.04
C ARG A 45 9.56 -0.79 -5.95
N ALA A 46 9.71 0.09 -4.95
CA ALA A 46 8.76 0.22 -3.85
C ALA A 46 7.42 0.80 -4.34
N LEU A 47 7.46 1.80 -5.23
CA LEU A 47 6.29 2.41 -5.84
C LEU A 47 5.48 1.37 -6.63
N ALA A 48 6.15 0.62 -7.53
CA ALA A 48 5.51 -0.42 -8.31
C ALA A 48 4.88 -1.48 -7.41
N ARG A 49 5.58 -1.89 -6.35
CA ARG A 49 5.07 -2.88 -5.40
C ARG A 49 3.88 -2.34 -4.59
N ALA A 50 3.92 -1.10 -4.12
CA ALA A 50 2.81 -0.49 -3.41
C ALA A 50 1.55 -0.43 -4.29
N LEU A 51 1.69 -0.01 -5.55
CA LEU A 51 0.57 0.03 -6.50
C LEU A 51 0.00 -1.36 -6.78
N GLU A 52 0.85 -2.37 -6.97
CA GLU A 52 0.42 -3.76 -7.12
C GLU A 52 -0.39 -4.23 -5.91
N LEU A 53 0.05 -3.92 -4.69
CA LEU A 53 -0.65 -4.30 -3.46
C LEU A 53 -1.97 -3.55 -3.27
N PHE A 54 -2.04 -2.28 -3.64
CA PHE A 54 -3.30 -1.53 -3.70
C PHE A 54 -4.29 -2.20 -4.66
N ASP A 55 -3.83 -2.55 -5.86
CA ASP A 55 -4.69 -3.12 -6.91
C ASP A 55 -5.15 -4.54 -6.53
N LEU A 56 -4.28 -5.35 -5.94
CA LEU A 56 -4.65 -6.66 -5.38
C LEU A 56 -5.69 -6.53 -4.25
N THR A 57 -5.54 -5.55 -3.36
CA THR A 57 -6.47 -5.31 -2.25
C THR A 57 -7.81 -4.78 -2.76
N ALA A 58 -7.82 -3.86 -3.73
CA ALA A 58 -9.02 -3.32 -4.34
C ALA A 58 -9.77 -4.35 -5.20
N GLY A 59 -9.04 -5.30 -5.79
CA GLY A 59 -9.57 -6.43 -6.56
C GLY A 59 -10.20 -7.53 -5.71
N ASP A 60 -9.93 -7.54 -4.40
CA ASP A 60 -10.51 -8.51 -3.47
C ASP A 60 -12.02 -8.33 -3.33
N GLY A 61 -12.77 -9.34 -3.77
CA GLY A 61 -14.24 -9.33 -3.74
C GLY A 61 -14.84 -9.18 -2.36
N ARG A 62 -14.10 -9.51 -1.29
CA ARG A 62 -14.54 -9.39 0.11
C ARG A 62 -14.70 -7.93 0.55
N TRP A 63 -14.03 -6.99 -0.12
CA TRP A 63 -14.00 -5.57 0.26
C TRP A 63 -14.85 -4.67 -0.63
N ARG A 64 -15.76 -5.22 -1.43
CA ARG A 64 -16.68 -4.45 -2.28
C ARG A 64 -17.42 -3.36 -1.50
N GLY A 65 -17.75 -2.26 -2.18
CA GLY A 65 -18.49 -1.14 -1.59
C GLY A 65 -17.58 -0.12 -0.91
N PRO A 66 -17.90 0.35 0.32
CA PRO A 66 -17.14 1.42 1.00
C PRO A 66 -15.65 1.11 1.21
N ARG A 67 -15.29 -0.11 1.61
CA ARG A 67 -13.90 -0.49 1.88
C ARG A 67 -13.02 -0.39 0.63
N ARG A 68 -13.46 -0.94 -0.51
CA ARG A 68 -12.74 -0.79 -1.79
C ARG A 68 -12.61 0.67 -2.20
N ARG A 69 -13.63 1.50 -1.96
CA ARG A 69 -13.55 2.94 -2.25
C ARG A 69 -12.49 3.62 -1.40
N GLU A 70 -12.39 3.26 -0.13
CA GLU A 70 -11.34 3.76 0.76
C GLU A 70 -9.94 3.33 0.30
N VAL A 71 -9.75 2.06 -0.09
CA VAL A 71 -8.47 1.56 -0.63
C VAL A 71 -8.05 2.33 -1.88
N LEU A 72 -8.99 2.54 -2.81
CA LEU A 72 -8.73 3.31 -4.02
C LEU A 72 -8.43 4.78 -3.71
N ARG A 73 -9.10 5.36 -2.70
CA ARG A 73 -8.80 6.72 -2.26
C ARG A 73 -7.41 6.84 -1.64
N ALA A 74 -7.00 5.88 -0.81
CA ALA A 74 -5.65 5.84 -0.26
C ALA A 74 -4.59 5.69 -1.37
N ARG A 75 -4.87 4.89 -2.40
CA ARG A 75 -4.03 4.79 -3.61
C ARG A 75 -3.91 6.13 -4.35
N GLU A 76 -5.01 6.87 -4.50
CA GLU A 76 -5.01 8.21 -5.11
C GLU A 76 -4.13 9.19 -4.31
N GLU A 77 -4.31 9.26 -2.99
CA GLU A 77 -3.50 10.15 -2.14
C GLU A 77 -2.01 9.74 -2.15
N PHE A 78 -1.71 8.43 -2.19
CA PHE A 78 -0.35 7.93 -2.37
C PHE A 78 0.27 8.38 -3.70
N CYS A 79 -0.45 8.23 -4.81
CA CYS A 79 0.02 8.69 -6.12
C CYS A 79 0.22 10.22 -6.12
N ARG A 80 -0.69 10.96 -5.49
CA ARG A 80 -0.61 12.43 -5.41
C ARG A 80 0.69 12.91 -4.76
N LEU A 81 1.30 12.15 -3.84
CA LEU A 81 2.59 12.54 -3.24
C LEU A 81 3.70 12.73 -4.28
N PHE A 82 3.72 11.91 -5.34
CA PHE A 82 4.85 11.85 -6.27
C PHE A 82 4.53 12.38 -7.67
N PHE A 83 3.25 12.45 -8.03
CA PHE A 83 2.81 12.90 -9.36
C PHE A 83 2.15 14.29 -9.35
N ASN A 84 2.16 14.99 -8.22
CA ASN A 84 1.77 16.40 -8.14
C ASN A 84 2.98 17.32 -8.38
N GLN A 85 2.73 18.63 -8.58
CA GLN A 85 3.81 19.60 -8.85
C GLN A 85 4.81 19.73 -7.70
N GLU A 86 4.37 19.53 -6.45
CA GLU A 86 5.22 19.59 -5.26
C GLU A 86 4.98 18.42 -4.32
N TYR A 87 6.07 17.87 -3.81
CA TYR A 87 6.06 16.87 -2.74
C TYR A 87 5.81 17.54 -1.38
N VAL A 88 4.73 17.16 -0.71
CA VAL A 88 4.35 17.70 0.60
C VAL A 88 4.68 16.68 1.70
N ARG A 89 5.72 16.97 2.50
CA ARG A 89 6.20 16.08 3.56
C ARG A 89 5.14 15.75 4.62
N ASP A 90 4.29 16.70 4.97
CA ASP A 90 3.22 16.48 5.96
C ASP A 90 2.15 15.54 5.43
N ALA A 91 1.84 15.59 4.12
CA ALA A 91 0.94 14.64 3.49
C ALA A 91 1.54 13.22 3.48
N ALA A 92 2.84 13.10 3.22
CA ALA A 92 3.55 11.81 3.32
C ALA A 92 3.49 11.24 4.75
N ARG A 93 3.76 12.06 5.76
CA ARG A 93 3.65 11.67 7.18
C ARG A 93 2.24 11.26 7.57
N ALA A 94 1.22 12.00 7.12
CA ALA A 94 -0.17 11.67 7.37
C ALA A 94 -0.53 10.30 6.77
N LEU A 95 -0.07 10.02 5.55
CA LEU A 95 -0.30 8.74 4.88
C LEU A 95 0.40 7.58 5.61
N SER A 96 1.66 7.75 6.02
CA SER A 96 2.38 6.78 6.87
C SER A 96 1.64 6.51 8.18
N THR A 97 1.14 7.57 8.82
CA THR A 97 0.39 7.45 10.08
C THR A 97 -0.92 6.68 9.89
N TYR A 98 -1.64 6.92 8.79
CA TYR A 98 -2.84 6.17 8.43
C TYR A 98 -2.55 4.67 8.30
N PHE A 99 -1.49 4.31 7.55
CA PHE A 99 -1.15 2.90 7.36
C PHE A 99 -0.60 2.20 8.60
N LEU A 100 0.12 2.93 9.46
CA LEU A 100 0.62 2.40 10.73
C LEU A 100 -0.49 1.84 11.62
N GLN A 101 -1.69 2.44 11.58
CA GLN A 101 -2.84 1.95 12.35
C GLN A 101 -3.21 0.50 11.96
N PHE A 102 -3.14 0.16 10.67
CA PHE A 102 -3.41 -1.20 10.21
C PHE A 102 -2.30 -2.18 10.58
N ALA A 103 -1.04 -1.74 10.60
CA ALA A 103 0.07 -2.57 11.11
C ALA A 103 -0.14 -2.94 12.58
N VAL A 104 -0.54 -1.98 13.42
CA VAL A 104 -0.86 -2.24 14.83
C VAL A 104 -2.03 -3.20 14.98
N LEU A 105 -3.10 -3.02 14.19
CA LEU A 105 -4.26 -3.92 14.21
C LEU A 105 -3.92 -5.33 13.74
N ALA A 106 -3.12 -5.48 12.69
CA ALA A 106 -2.68 -6.77 12.17
C ALA A 106 -1.85 -7.55 13.21
N GLN A 107 -0.97 -6.86 13.95
CA GLN A 107 -0.16 -7.47 15.01
C GLN A 107 -1.04 -8.02 16.15
N ARG A 108 -2.05 -7.25 16.59
CA ARG A 108 -2.95 -7.64 17.68
C ARG A 108 -3.81 -8.87 17.36
N ARG A 109 -4.03 -9.18 16.08
CA ARG A 109 -4.80 -10.35 15.62
C ARG A 109 -3.93 -11.58 15.40
N SER A 110 -2.60 -11.42 15.44
CA SER A 110 -1.62 -12.48 15.22
C SER A 110 -1.09 -13.07 16.55
N SER A 111 -1.59 -12.57 17.68
CA SER A 111 -1.33 -13.02 19.05
C SER A 111 -2.58 -13.67 19.62
#